data_AF-A0A1G2HJU7-F1
#
_entry.id   AF-A0A1G2HJU7-F1
#
_cell.length_a   1.000
_cell.length_b   1.000
_cell.length_c   1.000
_cell.angle_alpha   90.00
_cell.angle_beta   90.00
_cell.angle_gamma   90.00
#
_symmetry.space_group_name_H-M   'P 1'
#
loop_
_entity.id
_entity.type
_entity.pdbx_description
1 polymer ?
#
loop_
_entity_poly.entity_id
_entity_poly.type
_entity_poly.pdbx_seq_one_letter_code
_entity_poly.pdbx_strand_id
1 'polypeptide(L)'
;MKLSYRISVPVILAGFFTIVAFIALDFQNLNLNFYILLFFIAIYVFFFGFATGQKFSSPVQKILDRAKEMSKGNLSTRVYLETKDEIAELAKVFNKLAGDLEESRNKEESTEKSVDIRVKAKTQGLEETINALEQKVQNRTIELQRVIADLNKLKEDATVKDSEVAKLREEVKKLEKRGKNRVQKKAVKNKQKKPNKSNIASLKKIAEDLEELQEQTKEREEKTEELISEIKKIKETE
;
A
#
# COMPACT_ATOMS: atom_id res chain seq x y z
N MET A 1 29.51 43.46 17.42
CA MET A 1 30.82 43.36 18.11
C MET A 1 30.84 42.02 18.82
N LYS A 2 31.94 41.27 18.70
CA LYS A 2 32.11 40.00 19.40
C LYS A 2 31.97 40.19 20.92
N LEU A 3 31.34 39.24 21.59
CA LEU A 3 31.13 39.12 23.03
C LEU A 3 32.49 39.24 23.73
N SER A 4 33.49 38.58 23.16
CA SER A 4 34.88 38.64 23.62
C SER A 4 35.38 40.09 23.71
N TYR A 5 35.09 40.94 22.73
CA TYR A 5 35.50 42.35 22.78
C TYR A 5 34.77 43.14 23.86
N ARG A 6 33.45 42.92 24.05
CA ARG A 6 32.67 43.61 25.10
C ARG A 6 33.04 43.15 26.51
N ILE A 7 33.58 41.94 26.68
CA ILE A 7 34.10 41.42 27.94
C ILE A 7 35.54 41.90 28.17
N SER A 8 36.41 41.64 27.20
CA SER A 8 37.85 41.82 27.37
C SER A 8 38.22 43.27 27.51
N VAL A 9 37.56 44.20 26.81
CA VAL A 9 37.89 45.64 26.90
C VAL A 9 37.74 46.19 28.33
N PRO A 10 36.59 46.08 29.00
CA PRO A 10 36.45 46.61 30.35
C PRO A 10 37.25 45.81 31.38
N VAL A 11 37.44 44.49 31.19
CA VAL A 11 38.30 43.68 32.08
C VAL A 11 39.77 44.09 31.95
N ILE A 12 40.28 44.30 30.74
CA ILE A 12 41.66 44.74 30.48
C ILE A 12 41.86 46.17 30.99
N LEU A 13 40.89 47.07 30.77
CA LEU A 13 40.93 48.43 31.32
C LEU A 13 40.95 48.43 32.85
N ALA A 14 40.12 47.60 33.49
CA ALA A 14 40.12 47.44 34.94
C ALA A 14 41.46 46.88 35.44
N GLY A 15 42.01 45.85 34.79
CA GLY A 15 43.31 45.27 35.15
C GLY A 15 44.46 46.27 34.96
N PHE A 16 44.45 47.02 33.86
CA PHE A 16 45.42 48.09 33.62
C PHE A 16 45.32 49.18 34.69
N PHE A 17 44.10 49.61 35.04
CA PHE A 17 43.86 50.57 36.12
C PHE A 17 44.38 50.05 37.46
N THR A 18 44.17 48.76 37.79
CA THR A 18 44.71 48.18 39.02
C THR A 18 46.24 48.12 39.04
N ILE A 19 46.87 47.84 37.89
CA ILE A 19 48.34 47.79 37.78
C ILE A 19 48.92 49.20 37.92
N VAL A 20 48.33 50.19 37.22
CA VAL A 20 48.75 51.59 37.32
C VAL A 20 48.56 52.13 38.74
N ALA A 21 47.42 51.84 39.36
CA ALA A 21 47.16 52.20 40.74
C ALA A 21 48.17 51.55 41.69
N PHE A 22 48.51 50.27 41.47
CA PHE A 22 49.50 49.55 42.27
C PHE A 22 50.93 50.09 42.09
N ILE A 23 51.34 50.49 40.88
CA ILE A 23 52.64 51.11 40.63
C ILE A 23 52.72 52.51 41.25
N ALA A 24 51.60 53.24 41.26
CA ALA A 24 51.52 54.54 41.91
C ALA A 24 51.56 54.45 43.45
N LEU A 25 51.42 53.26 44.02
CA LEU A 25 51.58 53.04 45.45
C LEU A 25 53.07 52.99 45.81
N ASP A 26 53.50 53.93 46.64
CA ASP A 26 54.82 53.92 47.26
C ASP A 26 54.84 52.94 48.45
N PHE A 27 55.42 51.74 48.24
CA PHE A 27 55.49 50.68 49.25
C PHE A 27 56.36 51.03 50.47
N GLN A 28 57.19 52.07 50.39
CA GLN A 28 57.99 52.51 51.53
C GLN A 28 57.18 53.34 52.55
N ASN A 29 55.98 53.81 52.18
CA ASN A 29 55.11 54.65 52.99
C ASN A 29 53.78 53.95 53.33
N LEU A 30 53.79 53.07 54.33
CA LEU A 30 52.61 52.36 54.88
C LEU A 30 51.69 53.28 55.69
N ASN A 31 51.22 54.36 55.09
CA ASN A 31 50.33 55.33 55.71
C ASN A 31 48.86 54.91 55.61
N LEU A 32 47.98 55.44 56.46
CA LEU A 32 46.55 55.12 56.48
C LEU A 32 45.88 55.30 55.09
N ASN A 33 46.33 56.27 54.30
CA ASN A 33 45.87 56.51 52.92
C ASN A 33 46.11 55.31 51.99
N PHE A 34 47.18 54.54 52.18
CA PHE A 34 47.46 53.31 51.42
C PHE A 34 46.37 52.27 51.64
N TYR A 35 46.01 52.03 52.90
CA TYR A 35 44.97 51.06 53.26
C TYR A 35 43.58 51.49 52.77
N ILE A 36 43.27 52.78 52.79
CA ILE A 36 42.02 53.31 52.23
C ILE A 36 41.94 53.04 50.72
N LEU A 37 43.02 53.33 49.97
CA LEU A 37 43.03 53.09 48.51
C LEU A 37 42.85 51.60 48.19
N LEU A 38 43.57 50.73 48.91
CA LEU A 38 43.49 49.28 48.73
C LEU A 38 42.07 48.77 49.00
N PHE A 39 41.41 49.28 50.03
CA PHE A 39 40.02 48.95 50.35
C PHE A 39 39.07 49.32 49.20
N PHE A 40 39.20 50.52 48.61
CA PHE A 40 38.38 50.93 47.47
C PHE A 40 38.65 50.11 46.20
N ILE A 41 39.90 49.72 45.94
CA ILE A 41 40.25 48.84 44.82
C ILE A 41 39.61 47.46 45.01
N ALA A 42 39.70 46.89 46.22
CA ALA A 42 39.09 45.59 46.52
C ALA A 42 37.57 45.63 46.33
N ILE A 43 36.91 46.69 46.80
CA ILE A 43 35.47 46.94 46.56
C ILE A 43 35.19 47.02 45.07
N TYR A 44 35.95 47.82 44.32
CA TYR A 44 35.75 47.99 42.88
C TYR A 44 35.85 46.65 42.13
N VAL A 45 36.88 45.86 42.41
CA VAL A 45 37.08 44.54 41.77
C VAL A 45 35.93 43.59 42.11
N PHE A 46 35.48 43.57 43.38
CA PHE A 46 34.37 42.73 43.80
C PHE A 46 33.06 43.07 43.07
N PHE A 47 32.66 44.35 43.08
CA PHE A 47 31.43 44.79 42.42
C PHE A 47 31.50 44.64 40.90
N PHE A 48 32.64 44.94 40.30
CA PHE A 48 32.84 44.78 38.85
C PHE A 48 32.75 43.31 38.43
N GLY A 49 33.41 42.41 39.17
CA GLY A 49 33.35 40.97 38.93
C GLY A 49 31.93 40.43 39.04
N PHE A 50 31.20 40.80 40.09
CA PHE A 50 29.82 40.41 40.30
C PHE A 50 28.89 40.91 39.18
N ALA A 51 28.96 42.19 38.83
CA ALA A 51 28.14 42.77 37.77
C ALA A 51 28.43 42.15 36.39
N THR A 52 29.71 41.87 36.11
CA THR A 52 30.14 41.20 34.89
C THR A 52 29.59 39.78 34.84
N GLY A 53 29.75 38.99 35.91
CA GLY A 53 29.23 37.62 35.99
C GLY A 53 27.72 37.55 35.75
N GLN A 54 26.94 38.46 36.36
CA GLN A 54 25.49 38.48 36.20
C GLN A 54 25.05 38.76 34.74
N LYS A 55 25.79 39.62 34.01
CA LYS A 55 25.50 39.95 32.61
C LYS A 55 25.65 38.76 31.66
N PHE A 56 26.47 37.77 32.00
CA PHE A 56 26.65 36.56 31.17
C PHE A 56 25.82 35.38 31.66
N SER A 57 25.79 35.15 32.98
CA SER A 57 25.05 34.03 33.54
C SER A 57 23.55 34.15 33.30
N SER A 58 22.97 35.35 33.36
CA SER A 58 21.52 35.52 33.20
C SER A 58 21.02 35.12 31.79
N PRO A 59 21.59 35.61 30.68
CA PRO A 59 21.21 35.15 29.35
C PRO A 59 21.39 33.65 29.12
N VAL A 60 22.49 33.08 29.62
CA VAL A 60 22.78 31.63 29.47
C VAL A 60 21.78 30.79 30.27
N GLN A 61 21.46 31.19 31.50
CA GLN A 61 20.42 30.53 32.30
C GLN A 61 19.05 30.60 31.62
N LYS A 62 18.68 31.74 31.03
CA LYS A 62 17.43 31.85 30.26
C LYS A 62 17.37 30.84 29.12
N ILE A 63 18.46 30.66 28.36
CA ILE A 63 18.52 29.64 27.30
C ILE A 63 18.38 28.23 27.91
N LEU A 64 19.10 27.95 28.99
CA LEU A 64 19.06 26.64 29.67
C LEU A 64 17.65 26.30 30.18
N ASP A 65 16.95 27.26 30.78
CA ASP A 65 15.60 27.03 31.31
C ASP A 65 14.60 26.79 30.19
N ARG A 66 14.69 27.53 29.08
CA ARG A 66 13.89 27.28 27.87
C ARG A 66 14.23 25.93 27.24
N ALA A 67 15.50 25.53 27.23
CA ALA A 67 15.89 24.20 26.77
C ALA A 67 15.33 23.07 27.64
N LYS A 68 15.24 23.26 28.96
CA LYS A 68 14.58 22.32 29.88
C LYS A 68 13.07 22.24 29.65
N GLU A 69 12.42 23.35 29.29
CA GLU A 69 11.01 23.32 28.89
C GLU A 69 10.82 22.56 27.57
N MET A 70 11.71 22.80 26.59
CA MET A 70 11.72 22.07 25.33
C MET A 70 11.90 20.57 25.53
N SER A 71 12.82 20.15 26.41
CA SER A 71 13.04 18.74 26.71
C SER A 71 11.87 18.06 27.41
N LYS A 72 10.96 18.84 28.03
CA LYS A 72 9.72 18.34 28.63
C LYS A 72 8.56 18.26 27.62
N GLY A 73 8.80 18.61 26.36
CA GLY A 73 7.82 18.53 25.27
C GLY A 73 7.20 19.87 24.85
N ASN A 74 7.58 20.99 25.48
CA ASN A 74 7.10 22.31 25.03
C ASN A 74 7.96 22.84 23.87
N LEU A 75 7.64 22.44 22.63
CA LEU A 75 8.41 22.81 21.44
C LEU A 75 8.14 24.24 20.94
N SER A 76 7.08 24.88 21.41
CA SER A 76 6.76 26.28 21.09
C SER A 76 7.60 27.29 21.89
N THR A 77 8.50 26.81 22.76
CA THR A 77 9.38 27.66 23.56
C THR A 77 10.36 28.45 22.70
N ARG A 78 10.62 29.71 23.06
CA ARG A 78 11.52 30.62 22.34
C ARG A 78 12.33 31.46 23.33
N VAL A 79 13.54 31.83 22.93
CA VAL A 79 14.43 32.73 23.66
C VAL A 79 14.56 34.05 22.91
N TYR A 80 14.26 35.16 23.58
CA TYR A 80 14.47 36.51 23.08
C TYR A 80 15.52 37.22 23.93
N LEU A 81 16.62 37.61 23.30
CA LEU A 81 17.70 38.38 23.92
C LEU A 81 17.86 39.70 23.18
N GLU A 82 18.02 40.78 23.93
CA GLU A 82 18.28 42.13 23.38
C GLU A 82 19.75 42.33 23.00
N THR A 83 20.62 41.38 23.35
CA THR A 83 22.04 41.44 23.02
C THR A 83 22.26 41.20 21.52
N LYS A 84 23.39 41.68 20.98
CA LYS A 84 23.77 41.54 19.57
C LYS A 84 25.10 40.81 19.43
N ASP A 85 25.33 39.87 20.32
CA ASP A 85 26.56 39.11 20.47
C ASP A 85 26.30 37.61 20.24
N GLU A 86 27.32 36.80 20.46
CA GLU A 86 27.35 35.36 20.25
C GLU A 86 26.31 34.64 21.12
N ILE A 87 25.88 35.23 22.23
CA ILE A 87 24.79 34.67 23.05
C ILE A 87 23.44 34.87 22.36
N ALA A 88 23.25 36.01 21.69
CA ALA A 88 22.07 36.21 20.84
C ALA A 88 22.09 35.30 19.60
N GLU A 89 23.26 35.01 19.04
CA GLU A 89 23.41 34.01 18.00
C GLU A 89 23.05 32.60 18.50
N LEU A 90 23.51 32.22 19.69
CA LEU A 90 23.12 30.98 20.35
C LEU A 90 21.61 30.89 20.56
N ALA A 91 20.96 31.97 20.99
CA ALA A 91 19.51 32.03 21.13
C ALA A 91 18.78 31.85 19.78
N LYS A 92 19.32 32.38 18.68
CA LYS A 92 18.77 32.17 17.33
C LYS A 92 18.88 30.71 16.90
N VAL A 93 20.04 30.08 17.12
CA VAL A 93 20.25 28.65 16.82
C VAL A 93 19.29 27.79 17.66
N PHE A 94 19.14 28.09 18.95
CA PHE A 94 18.17 27.43 19.82
C PHE A 94 16.73 27.54 19.28
N ASN A 95 16.30 28.75 18.91
CA ASN A 95 14.95 28.97 18.37
C ASN A 95 14.72 28.22 17.05
N LYS A 96 15.75 28.12 16.20
CA LYS A 96 15.68 27.34 14.96
C LYS A 96 15.47 25.86 15.29
N LEU A 97 16.26 25.30 16.20
CA LEU A 97 16.11 23.91 16.63
C LEU A 97 14.72 23.63 17.21
N ALA A 98 14.20 24.55 18.04
CA ALA A 98 12.84 24.43 18.59
C ALA A 98 11.77 24.41 17.48
N GLY A 99 11.92 25.27 16.46
CA GLY A 99 11.04 25.30 15.29
C GLY A 99 11.12 24.03 14.45
N ASP A 100 12.33 23.53 14.17
CA ASP A 100 12.54 22.31 13.37
C ASP A 100 11.92 21.08 14.08
N LEU A 101 12.05 20.99 15.41
CA LEU A 101 11.41 19.95 16.22
C LEU A 101 9.87 20.06 16.19
N GLU A 102 9.33 21.27 16.35
CA GLU A 102 7.89 21.53 16.29
C GLU A 102 7.30 21.15 14.93
N GLU A 103 7.97 21.51 13.84
CA GLU A 103 7.57 21.13 12.47
C GLU A 103 7.61 19.62 12.27
N SER A 104 8.69 18.96 12.72
CA SER A 104 8.81 17.50 12.62
C SER A 104 7.67 16.79 13.34
N ARG A 105 7.29 17.28 14.54
CA ARG A 105 6.19 16.71 15.31
C ARG A 105 4.84 16.89 14.63
N ASN A 106 4.58 18.08 14.08
CA ASN A 106 3.35 18.35 13.35
C ASN A 106 3.24 17.50 12.08
N LYS A 107 4.37 17.28 11.38
CA LYS A 107 4.43 16.41 10.21
C LYS A 107 4.13 14.96 10.56
N GLU A 108 4.70 14.45 11.66
CA GLU A 108 4.43 13.11 12.19
C GLU A 108 2.92 12.93 12.47
N GLU A 109 2.31 13.86 13.21
CA GLU A 109 0.88 13.81 13.55
C GLU A 109 -0.02 13.89 12.31
N SER A 110 0.32 14.76 11.34
CA SER A 110 -0.43 14.85 10.08
C SER A 110 -0.34 13.56 9.25
N THR A 111 0.83 12.91 9.28
CA THR A 111 1.07 11.65 8.58
C THR A 111 0.25 10.54 9.23
N GLU A 112 0.27 10.43 10.56
CA GLU A 112 -0.53 9.47 11.31
C GLU A 112 -2.03 9.60 10.98
N LYS A 113 -2.58 10.81 11.00
CA LYS A 113 -3.98 11.07 10.61
C LYS A 113 -4.26 10.66 9.16
N SER A 114 -3.35 10.95 8.24
CA SER A 114 -3.53 10.59 6.82
C SER A 114 -3.50 9.07 6.59
N VAL A 115 -2.68 8.35 7.36
CA VAL A 115 -2.59 6.89 7.33
C VAL A 115 -3.87 6.28 7.88
N ASP A 116 -4.40 6.78 9.01
CA ASP A 116 -5.68 6.32 9.57
C ASP A 116 -6.84 6.47 8.56
N ILE A 117 -6.95 7.64 7.91
CA ILE A 117 -7.95 7.87 6.86
C ILE A 117 -7.78 6.87 5.71
N ARG A 118 -6.54 6.65 5.25
CA ARG A 118 -6.26 5.71 4.15
C ARG A 118 -6.60 4.26 4.53
N VAL A 119 -6.28 3.84 5.75
CA VAL A 119 -6.60 2.51 6.26
C VAL A 119 -8.12 2.33 6.30
N LYS A 120 -8.86 3.30 6.87
CA LYS A 120 -10.33 3.26 6.90
C LYS A 120 -10.94 3.16 5.50
N ALA A 121 -10.50 4.00 4.57
CA ALA A 121 -10.99 3.97 3.19
C ALA A 121 -10.70 2.63 2.50
N LYS A 122 -9.48 2.07 2.70
CA LYS A 122 -9.12 0.76 2.13
C LYS A 122 -9.92 -0.39 2.74
N THR A 123 -10.16 -0.36 4.04
CA THR A 123 -10.98 -1.35 4.74
C THR A 123 -12.43 -1.31 4.26
N GLN A 124 -13.01 -0.11 4.09
CA GLN A 124 -14.36 0.05 3.53
C GLN A 124 -14.46 -0.51 2.11
N GLY A 125 -13.52 -0.17 1.22
CA GLY A 125 -13.52 -0.70 -0.14
C GLY A 125 -13.33 -2.23 -0.19
N LEU A 126 -12.53 -2.79 0.73
CA LEU A 126 -12.37 -4.23 0.86
C LEU A 126 -13.67 -4.89 1.34
N GLU A 127 -14.37 -4.29 2.30
CA GLU A 127 -15.65 -4.77 2.82
C GLU A 127 -16.75 -4.73 1.75
N GLU A 128 -16.82 -3.65 0.95
CA GLU A 128 -17.71 -3.59 -0.22
C GLU A 128 -17.41 -4.70 -1.23
N THR A 129 -16.12 -4.96 -1.49
CA THR A 129 -15.70 -6.02 -2.40
C THR A 129 -16.07 -7.40 -1.87
N ILE A 130 -15.87 -7.66 -0.57
CA ILE A 130 -16.26 -8.91 0.10
C ILE A 130 -17.78 -9.10 -0.03
N ASN A 131 -18.58 -8.09 0.30
CA ASN A 131 -20.04 -8.15 0.20
C ASN A 131 -20.49 -8.44 -1.25
N ALA A 132 -19.87 -7.79 -2.25
CA ALA A 132 -20.17 -8.04 -3.66
C ALA A 132 -19.79 -9.47 -4.08
N LEU A 133 -18.66 -9.99 -3.58
CA LEU A 133 -18.24 -11.36 -3.85
C LEU A 133 -19.18 -12.38 -3.21
N GLU A 134 -19.60 -12.15 -1.96
CA GLU A 134 -20.57 -12.99 -1.27
C GLU A 134 -21.91 -13.05 -2.01
N GLN A 135 -22.43 -11.91 -2.47
CA GLN A 135 -23.64 -11.88 -3.30
C GLN A 135 -23.45 -12.65 -4.60
N LYS A 136 -22.29 -12.51 -5.27
CA LYS A 136 -21.99 -13.26 -6.49
C LYS A 136 -21.93 -14.77 -6.22
N VAL A 137 -21.29 -15.18 -5.12
CA VAL A 137 -21.24 -16.59 -4.70
C VAL A 137 -22.64 -17.12 -4.42
N GLN A 138 -23.46 -16.40 -3.64
CA GLN A 138 -24.84 -16.77 -3.35
C GLN A 138 -25.67 -16.93 -4.63
N ASN A 139 -25.59 -15.97 -5.56
CA ASN A 139 -26.29 -16.03 -6.83
C ASN A 139 -25.86 -17.25 -7.66
N ARG A 140 -24.55 -17.54 -7.74
CA ARG A 140 -24.04 -18.73 -8.42
C ARG A 140 -24.47 -20.01 -7.73
N THR A 141 -24.54 -20.06 -6.41
CA THR A 141 -25.05 -21.21 -5.67
C THR A 141 -26.52 -21.48 -5.99
N ILE A 142 -27.36 -20.44 -6.03
CA ILE A 142 -28.78 -20.56 -6.40
C ILE A 142 -28.92 -21.07 -7.84
N GLU A 143 -28.12 -20.56 -8.76
CA GLU A 143 -28.11 -21.00 -10.16
C GLU A 143 -27.68 -22.46 -10.28
N LEU A 144 -26.61 -22.87 -9.59
CA LEU A 144 -26.17 -24.27 -9.56
C LEU A 144 -27.24 -25.20 -8.99
N GLN A 145 -27.95 -24.78 -7.93
CA GLN A 145 -29.07 -25.55 -7.38
C GLN A 145 -30.20 -25.74 -8.40
N ARG A 146 -30.52 -24.71 -9.19
CA ARG A 146 -31.51 -24.82 -10.28
C ARG A 146 -31.06 -25.79 -11.37
N VAL A 147 -29.81 -25.67 -11.83
CA VAL A 147 -29.25 -26.58 -12.84
C VAL A 147 -29.26 -28.03 -12.35
N ILE A 148 -28.89 -28.28 -11.09
CA ILE A 148 -28.96 -29.62 -10.49
C ILE A 148 -30.41 -30.14 -10.49
N ALA A 149 -31.38 -29.30 -10.13
CA ALA A 149 -32.80 -29.67 -10.14
C ALA A 149 -33.29 -30.01 -11.56
N ASP A 150 -32.90 -29.24 -12.56
CA ASP A 150 -33.26 -29.47 -13.96
C ASP A 150 -32.60 -30.75 -14.51
N LEU A 151 -31.32 -30.99 -14.18
CA LEU A 151 -30.62 -32.23 -14.53
C LEU A 151 -31.28 -33.46 -13.88
N ASN A 152 -31.74 -33.35 -12.63
CA ASN A 152 -32.46 -34.44 -11.97
C ASN A 152 -33.79 -34.74 -12.66
N LYS A 153 -34.56 -33.72 -13.07
CA LYS A 153 -35.79 -33.91 -13.85
C LYS A 153 -35.52 -34.57 -15.21
N LEU A 154 -34.53 -34.09 -15.95
CA LEU A 154 -34.16 -34.68 -17.24
C LEU A 154 -33.71 -36.13 -17.10
N LYS A 155 -32.97 -36.44 -16.04
CA LYS A 155 -32.58 -37.82 -15.71
C LYS A 155 -33.81 -38.68 -15.45
N GLU A 156 -34.78 -38.20 -14.68
CA GLU A 156 -36.03 -38.91 -14.43
C GLU A 156 -36.81 -39.15 -15.73
N ASP A 157 -36.99 -38.14 -16.57
CA ASP A 157 -37.64 -38.24 -17.88
C ASP A 157 -36.94 -39.25 -18.81
N ALA A 158 -35.60 -39.25 -18.82
CA ALA A 158 -34.81 -40.20 -19.60
C ALA A 158 -35.02 -41.64 -19.10
N THR A 159 -35.02 -41.88 -17.79
CA THR A 159 -35.29 -43.21 -17.23
C THR A 159 -36.69 -43.72 -17.58
N VAL A 160 -37.69 -42.83 -17.60
CA VAL A 160 -39.05 -43.17 -18.03
C VAL A 160 -39.06 -43.56 -19.52
N LYS A 161 -38.43 -42.77 -20.39
CA LYS A 161 -38.33 -43.08 -21.83
C LYS A 161 -37.54 -44.35 -22.11
N ASP A 162 -36.47 -44.62 -21.38
CA ASP A 162 -35.71 -45.87 -21.50
C ASP A 162 -36.58 -47.08 -21.15
N SER A 163 -37.42 -46.96 -20.11
CA SER A 163 -38.39 -48.01 -19.76
C SER A 163 -39.45 -48.22 -20.86
N GLU A 164 -39.86 -47.15 -21.55
CA GLU A 164 -40.82 -47.20 -22.65
C GLU A 164 -40.21 -47.80 -23.92
N VAL A 165 -38.99 -47.40 -24.26
CA VAL A 165 -38.20 -48.00 -25.34
C VAL A 165 -37.94 -49.49 -25.06
N ALA A 166 -37.67 -49.87 -23.82
CA ALA A 166 -37.51 -51.27 -23.44
C ALA A 166 -38.80 -52.08 -23.69
N LYS A 167 -39.97 -51.53 -23.32
CA LYS A 167 -41.28 -52.14 -23.60
C LYS A 167 -41.55 -52.26 -25.10
N LEU A 168 -41.28 -51.20 -25.87
CA LEU A 168 -41.45 -51.20 -27.32
C LEU A 168 -40.50 -52.20 -28.00
N ARG A 169 -39.25 -52.32 -27.56
CA ARG A 169 -38.31 -53.34 -28.06
C ARG A 169 -38.82 -54.76 -27.81
N GLU A 170 -39.42 -55.01 -26.64
CA GLU A 170 -40.10 -56.28 -26.32
C GLU A 170 -41.28 -56.54 -27.27
N GLU A 171 -42.09 -55.51 -27.56
CA GLU A 171 -43.24 -55.62 -28.45
C GLU A 171 -42.82 -55.84 -29.92
N VAL A 172 -41.79 -55.13 -30.39
CA VAL A 172 -41.18 -55.34 -31.71
C VAL A 172 -40.63 -56.77 -31.82
N LYS A 173 -39.93 -57.29 -30.80
CA LYS A 173 -39.48 -58.70 -30.79
C LYS A 173 -40.64 -59.69 -30.90
N LYS A 174 -41.79 -59.41 -30.26
CA LYS A 174 -42.99 -60.25 -30.38
C LYS A 174 -43.60 -60.17 -31.78
N LEU A 175 -43.64 -58.98 -32.39
CA LEU A 175 -44.12 -58.77 -33.75
C LEU A 175 -43.21 -59.41 -34.80
N GLU A 176 -41.89 -59.34 -34.65
CA GLU A 176 -40.93 -60.04 -35.51
C GLU A 176 -41.12 -61.57 -35.45
N LYS A 177 -41.34 -62.13 -34.26
CA LYS A 177 -41.67 -63.56 -34.11
C LYS A 177 -42.99 -63.92 -34.81
N ARG A 178 -44.01 -63.06 -34.72
CA ARG A 178 -45.29 -63.23 -35.45
C ARG A 178 -45.12 -63.06 -36.97
N GLY A 179 -44.24 -62.17 -37.41
CA GLY A 179 -43.88 -61.96 -38.81
C GLY A 179 -43.16 -63.16 -39.42
N LYS A 180 -42.16 -63.72 -38.72
CA LYS A 180 -41.46 -64.95 -39.12
C LYS A 180 -42.41 -66.16 -39.21
N ASN A 181 -43.38 -66.27 -38.29
CA ASN A 181 -44.43 -67.30 -38.37
C ASN A 181 -45.43 -67.08 -39.52
N ARG A 182 -45.68 -65.82 -39.94
CA ARG A 182 -46.51 -65.51 -41.12
C ARG A 182 -45.77 -65.77 -42.44
N VAL A 183 -44.45 -65.57 -42.49
CA VAL A 183 -43.61 -65.86 -43.66
C VAL A 183 -43.51 -67.38 -43.92
N GLN A 184 -43.48 -68.22 -42.88
CA GLN A 184 -43.51 -69.67 -43.05
C GLN A 184 -44.88 -70.23 -43.48
N LYS A 185 -45.98 -69.49 -43.32
CA LYS A 185 -47.34 -69.91 -43.74
C LYS A 185 -47.76 -69.47 -45.16
N LYS A 186 -46.94 -68.69 -45.87
CA LYS A 186 -47.20 -68.26 -47.27
C LYS A 186 -46.02 -68.60 -48.18
N ALA A 187 -45.73 -69.89 -48.34
CA ALA A 187 -44.83 -70.38 -49.38
C ALA A 187 -45.53 -71.40 -50.28
N VAL A 188 -46.65 -71.02 -50.92
CA VAL A 188 -47.21 -71.73 -52.08
C VAL A 188 -47.81 -70.70 -53.05
N LYS A 189 -47.22 -70.63 -54.27
CA LYS A 189 -47.60 -69.86 -55.48
C LYS A 189 -47.41 -68.33 -55.35
N ASN A 190 -46.87 -67.56 -56.29
CA ASN A 190 -46.64 -67.74 -57.73
C ASN A 190 -45.51 -66.77 -58.20
N LYS A 191 -45.07 -67.01 -59.44
CA LYS A 191 -43.96 -66.45 -60.24
C LYS A 191 -43.81 -64.91 -60.36
N GLN A 192 -42.58 -64.54 -60.76
CA GLN A 192 -42.12 -63.39 -61.59
C GLN A 192 -41.82 -62.02 -60.94
N LYS A 193 -40.52 -61.69 -60.82
CA LYS A 193 -39.80 -60.64 -61.61
C LYS A 193 -38.33 -60.49 -61.14
N LYS A 194 -37.36 -60.57 -62.08
CA LYS A 194 -35.97 -60.06 -61.95
C LYS A 194 -35.92 -58.58 -62.41
N PRO A 195 -34.76 -57.90 -62.33
CA PRO A 195 -34.26 -57.05 -61.25
C PRO A 195 -34.40 -55.54 -61.60
N ASN A 196 -34.34 -54.61 -60.64
CA ASN A 196 -34.26 -53.17 -60.98
C ASN A 196 -33.03 -52.50 -60.38
N LYS A 197 -32.14 -52.05 -61.28
CA LYS A 197 -30.93 -51.26 -61.02
C LYS A 197 -31.35 -49.79 -60.90
N SER A 198 -31.37 -49.22 -59.70
CA SER A 198 -31.37 -47.74 -59.59
C SER A 198 -30.79 -47.13 -58.31
N ASN A 199 -30.05 -47.87 -57.47
CA ASN A 199 -29.59 -47.32 -56.18
C ASN A 199 -28.06 -47.18 -56.05
N ILE A 200 -27.29 -47.28 -57.14
CA ILE A 200 -25.83 -47.09 -57.10
C ILE A 200 -25.45 -45.60 -57.26
N ALA A 201 -26.28 -44.80 -57.93
CA ALA A 201 -26.00 -43.38 -58.18
C ALA A 201 -26.19 -42.50 -56.93
N SER A 202 -27.15 -42.83 -56.06
CA SER A 202 -27.38 -42.12 -54.80
C SER A 202 -26.36 -42.46 -53.72
N LEU A 203 -25.82 -43.70 -53.71
CA LEU A 203 -24.75 -44.09 -52.78
C LEU A 203 -23.39 -43.47 -53.15
N LYS A 204 -23.12 -43.24 -54.44
CA LYS A 204 -21.88 -42.60 -54.88
C LYS A 204 -21.83 -41.11 -54.53
N LYS A 205 -22.98 -40.42 -54.65
CA LYS A 205 -23.09 -39.01 -54.26
C LYS A 205 -22.97 -38.80 -52.76
N ILE A 206 -23.55 -39.70 -51.95
CA ILE A 206 -23.38 -39.67 -50.49
C ILE A 206 -21.92 -39.94 -50.08
N ALA A 207 -21.19 -40.78 -50.82
CA ALA A 207 -19.77 -41.03 -50.55
C ALA A 207 -18.90 -39.80 -50.90
N GLU A 208 -19.16 -39.14 -52.04
CA GLU A 208 -18.48 -37.88 -52.42
C GLU A 208 -18.78 -36.75 -51.41
N ASP A 209 -20.05 -36.60 -51.00
CA ASP A 209 -20.44 -35.59 -49.99
C ASP A 209 -19.80 -35.87 -48.60
N LEU A 210 -19.54 -37.15 -48.26
CA LEU A 210 -18.85 -37.55 -47.03
C LEU A 210 -17.34 -37.25 -47.07
N GLU A 211 -16.72 -37.40 -48.24
CA GLU A 211 -15.29 -37.12 -48.46
C GLU A 211 -15.01 -35.62 -48.40
N GLU A 212 -15.89 -34.80 -49.00
CA GLU A 212 -15.83 -33.33 -48.92
C GLU A 212 -16.05 -32.81 -47.48
N LEU A 213 -16.95 -33.43 -46.72
CA LEU A 213 -17.16 -33.10 -45.29
C LEU A 213 -15.93 -33.43 -44.43
N GLN A 214 -15.23 -34.54 -44.72
CA GLN A 214 -14.01 -34.91 -43.99
C GLN A 214 -12.86 -33.94 -44.27
N GLU A 215 -12.74 -33.48 -45.51
CA GLU A 215 -11.71 -32.50 -45.90
C GLU A 215 -11.97 -31.13 -45.25
N GLN A 216 -13.23 -30.68 -45.22
CA GLN A 216 -13.62 -29.45 -44.51
C GLN A 216 -13.39 -29.52 -42.99
N THR A 217 -13.58 -30.69 -42.37
CA THR A 217 -13.28 -30.84 -40.94
C THR A 217 -11.78 -30.74 -40.66
N LYS A 218 -10.94 -31.29 -41.54
CA LYS A 218 -9.49 -31.26 -41.39
C LYS A 218 -8.91 -29.86 -41.59
N GLU A 219 -9.42 -29.12 -42.57
CA GLU A 219 -9.04 -27.72 -42.81
C GLU A 219 -9.47 -26.80 -41.65
N ARG A 220 -10.63 -27.07 -41.01
CA ARG A 220 -11.05 -26.36 -39.80
C ARG A 220 -10.16 -26.67 -38.58
N GLU A 221 -9.72 -27.91 -38.42
CA GLU A 221 -8.80 -28.28 -37.33
C GLU A 221 -7.44 -27.57 -37.47
N GLU A 222 -6.86 -27.53 -38.67
CA GLU A 222 -5.61 -26.80 -38.93
C GLU A 222 -5.74 -25.29 -38.65
N LYS A 223 -6.85 -24.67 -39.09
CA LYS A 223 -7.11 -23.25 -38.81
C LYS A 223 -7.29 -22.96 -37.33
N THR A 224 -7.81 -23.93 -36.57
CA THR A 224 -8.01 -23.79 -35.12
C THR A 224 -6.67 -23.89 -34.38
N GLU A 225 -5.79 -24.81 -34.79
CA GLU A 225 -4.42 -24.93 -34.29
C GLU A 225 -3.58 -23.66 -34.59
N GLU A 226 -3.73 -23.09 -35.79
CA GLU A 226 -3.04 -21.86 -36.18
C GLU A 226 -3.46 -20.68 -35.29
N LEU A 227 -4.76 -20.49 -35.06
CA LEU A 227 -5.32 -19.48 -34.17
C LEU A 227 -4.90 -19.68 -32.70
N ILE A 228 -4.84 -20.92 -32.22
CA ILE A 228 -4.33 -21.23 -30.87
C ILE A 228 -2.85 -20.84 -30.76
N SER A 229 -2.05 -21.08 -31.80
CA SER A 229 -0.64 -20.67 -31.83
C SER A 229 -0.47 -19.14 -31.81
N GLU A 230 -1.35 -18.42 -32.51
CA GLU A 230 -1.32 -16.96 -32.62
C GLU A 230 -1.74 -16.30 -31.30
N ILE A 231 -2.78 -16.82 -30.65
CA ILE A 231 -3.19 -16.41 -29.29
C ILE A 231 -2.05 -16.67 -28.28
N LYS A 232 -1.32 -17.77 -28.40
CA LYS A 232 -0.21 -18.10 -27.51
C LYS A 232 0.96 -17.12 -27.66
N LYS A 233 1.29 -16.71 -28.89
CA LYS A 233 2.33 -15.69 -29.16
C LYS A 233 1.98 -14.32 -28.59
N ILE A 234 0.71 -13.92 -28.64
CA ILE A 234 0.22 -12.66 -28.07
C ILE A 234 0.35 -12.66 -26.53
N LYS A 235 0.19 -13.84 -25.89
CA LYS A 235 0.28 -13.98 -24.43
C LYS A 235 1.70 -14.04 -23.87
N GLU A 236 2.71 -14.26 -24.72
CA GLU A 236 4.15 -14.28 -24.34
C GLU A 236 4.85 -12.92 -24.57
N THR A 237 4.12 -11.91 -25.07
CA THR A 237 4.64 -10.55 -25.36
C THR A 237 4.08 -9.44 -24.46
N GLU A 238 3.31 -9.80 -23.42
CA GLU A 238 2.95 -8.96 -22.25
C GLU A 238 3.70 -9.43 -20.99
#